data_AF-A0A8T4AH80-F1
#
_entry.id   AF-A0A8T4AH80-F1
#
_cell.length_a   1.000
_cell.length_b   1.000
_cell.length_c   1.000
_cell.angle_alpha   90.00
_cell.angle_beta   90.00
_cell.angle_gamma   90.00
#
_symmetry.space_group_name_H-M   'P 1'
#
loop_
_entity.id
_entity.type
_entity.pdbx_description
1 polymer ?
#
loop_
_entity_poly.entity_id
_entity_poly.type
_entity_poly.pdbx_seq_one_letter_code
_entity_poly.pdbx_strand_id
1 'polypeptide(L)'
;TSADTSHPDLRYSSITELNFVGNRGLKTKEAHGTAVVGLIVAKPSSPEGVTGLANEATVHLLRGCWQNAKGKGVCNTLTLALAIDAAIDAQPDILNLSLTGPDDRVLNELLIVLLKKNTLVVAAYDESRASQERFPMQQPGVIYAYGLDGESDHPIGDNIFYAPKHAVSLAPKAGYELVSGHSIAAPSITAVAACLIHRQPNATRQQIVADLKQWLS
;
A
#
# COMPACT_ATOMS: atom_id res chain seq x y z
N THR A 1 2.13 -6.21 -6.41
CA THR A 1 2.68 -7.52 -6.85
C THR A 1 2.22 -8.58 -5.87
N SER A 2 2.55 -9.86 -6.08
CA SER A 2 2.35 -10.92 -5.09
C SER A 2 3.29 -10.73 -3.89
N ALA A 3 3.06 -11.51 -2.84
CA ALA A 3 3.88 -11.59 -1.65
C ALA A 3 4.18 -13.06 -1.34
N ASP A 4 5.33 -13.35 -0.76
CA ASP A 4 5.65 -14.68 -0.22
C ASP A 4 4.86 -14.91 1.09
N THR A 5 3.58 -15.28 0.99
CA THR A 5 2.71 -15.53 2.15
C THR A 5 3.10 -16.79 2.94
N SER A 6 4.04 -17.59 2.43
CA SER A 6 4.66 -18.68 3.18
C SER A 6 5.81 -18.23 4.10
N HIS A 7 6.12 -16.92 4.14
CA HIS A 7 7.10 -16.36 5.06
C HIS A 7 6.72 -16.70 6.52
N PRO A 8 7.66 -17.17 7.37
CA PRO A 8 7.36 -17.52 8.76
C PRO A 8 6.63 -16.42 9.54
N ASP A 9 7.08 -15.17 9.39
CA ASP A 9 6.47 -13.99 10.01
C ASP A 9 5.12 -13.54 9.41
N LEU A 10 4.58 -14.24 8.41
CA LEU A 10 3.21 -14.05 7.92
C LEU A 10 2.28 -15.21 8.30
N ARG A 11 2.79 -16.25 8.96
CA ARG A 11 2.03 -17.46 9.30
C ARG A 11 0.76 -17.19 10.11
N TYR A 12 0.80 -16.18 10.96
CA TYR A 12 -0.31 -15.81 11.85
C TYR A 12 -1.06 -14.56 11.39
N SER A 13 -0.72 -14.03 10.21
CA SER A 13 -1.37 -12.87 9.61
C SER A 13 -2.61 -13.31 8.82
N SER A 14 -3.68 -12.50 8.87
CA SER A 14 -4.90 -12.77 8.12
C SER A 14 -4.76 -12.22 6.69
N ILE A 15 -4.41 -13.09 5.73
CA ILE A 15 -4.15 -12.70 4.34
C ILE A 15 -5.00 -13.56 3.40
N THR A 16 -5.70 -12.91 2.48
CA THR A 16 -6.34 -13.55 1.33
C THR A 16 -5.65 -13.09 0.04
N GLU A 17 -5.58 -13.95 -0.97
CA GLU A 17 -4.84 -13.65 -2.20
C GLU A 17 -5.71 -13.86 -3.45
N LEU A 18 -5.73 -12.86 -4.33
CA LEU A 18 -6.32 -12.96 -5.66
C LEU A 18 -5.32 -12.53 -6.73
N ASN A 19 -5.27 -13.27 -7.84
CA ASN A 19 -4.30 -13.05 -8.92
C ASN A 19 -4.97 -12.63 -10.22
N PHE A 20 -4.69 -11.40 -10.67
CA PHE A 20 -5.23 -10.82 -11.89
C PHE A 20 -4.21 -10.72 -13.04
N VAL A 21 -2.94 -11.04 -12.79
CA VAL A 21 -1.87 -10.95 -13.81
C VAL A 21 -1.64 -12.27 -14.55
N GLY A 22 -2.33 -13.33 -14.16
CA GLY A 22 -2.21 -14.68 -14.72
C GLY A 22 -0.84 -15.29 -14.44
N ASN A 23 -0.18 -15.79 -15.48
CA ASN A 23 1.14 -16.42 -15.41
C ASN A 23 2.34 -15.44 -15.56
N ARG A 24 2.09 -14.13 -15.60
CA ARG A 24 3.18 -13.13 -15.68
C ARG A 24 3.94 -13.04 -14.36
N GLY A 25 5.25 -12.77 -14.44
CA GLY A 25 6.14 -12.63 -13.27
C GLY A 25 6.29 -13.89 -12.42
N LEU A 26 6.71 -13.72 -11.17
CA LEU A 26 6.79 -14.82 -10.20
C LEU A 26 5.41 -15.03 -9.58
N LYS A 27 4.88 -16.26 -9.59
CA LYS A 27 3.48 -16.52 -9.22
C LYS A 27 3.12 -16.06 -7.80
N THR A 28 3.99 -16.30 -6.80
CA THR A 28 3.63 -16.14 -5.37
C THR A 28 4.76 -15.58 -4.49
N LYS A 29 5.86 -15.06 -5.04
CA LYS A 29 7.07 -14.70 -4.24
C LYS A 29 7.77 -13.44 -4.74
N GLU A 30 7.00 -12.41 -5.09
CA GLU A 30 7.54 -11.14 -5.56
C GLU A 30 8.00 -10.28 -4.37
N ALA A 31 9.21 -9.72 -4.47
CA ALA A 31 9.88 -9.10 -3.32
C ALA A 31 9.13 -7.86 -2.81
N HIS A 32 8.68 -7.00 -3.74
CA HIS A 32 8.00 -5.76 -3.40
C HIS A 32 6.70 -5.98 -2.61
N GLY A 33 5.85 -6.94 -3.01
CA GLY A 33 4.61 -7.20 -2.29
C GLY A 33 4.87 -7.88 -0.94
N THR A 34 5.90 -8.72 -0.86
CA THR A 34 6.37 -9.31 0.41
C THR A 34 6.77 -8.23 1.40
N ALA A 35 7.56 -7.25 0.96
CA ALA A 35 7.97 -6.13 1.80
C ALA A 35 6.79 -5.24 2.22
N VAL A 36 5.84 -4.96 1.31
CA VAL A 36 4.64 -4.16 1.63
C VAL A 36 3.76 -4.86 2.66
N VAL A 37 3.44 -6.14 2.45
CA VAL A 37 2.62 -6.93 3.39
C VAL A 37 3.34 -7.09 4.73
N GLY A 38 4.65 -7.29 4.72
CA GLY A 38 5.47 -7.38 5.92
C GLY A 38 5.37 -6.13 6.80
N LEU A 39 5.46 -4.94 6.20
CA LEU A 39 5.36 -3.67 6.94
C LEU A 39 4.00 -3.44 7.58
N ILE A 40 2.93 -3.97 6.97
CA ILE A 40 1.59 -3.79 7.50
C ILE A 40 1.29 -4.86 8.55
N VAL A 41 1.41 -6.15 8.21
CA VAL A 41 0.80 -7.24 8.98
C VAL A 41 1.74 -8.31 9.52
N ALA A 42 3.07 -8.16 9.41
CA ALA A 42 3.97 -9.19 9.92
C ALA A 42 3.77 -9.45 11.42
N LYS A 43 3.77 -10.72 11.80
CA LYS A 43 3.75 -11.20 13.18
C LYS A 43 4.99 -12.07 13.38
N PRO A 44 6.00 -11.59 14.12
CA PRO A 44 7.28 -12.28 14.22
C PRO A 44 7.10 -13.68 14.80
N SER A 45 7.72 -14.64 14.14
CA SER A 45 7.73 -16.05 14.56
C SER A 45 9.00 -16.45 15.30
N SER A 46 10.01 -15.57 15.32
CA SER A 46 11.26 -15.69 16.07
C SER A 46 11.70 -14.32 16.63
N PRO A 47 12.67 -14.26 17.57
CA PRO A 47 13.19 -13.00 18.12
C PRO A 47 13.79 -12.04 17.09
N GLU A 48 14.29 -12.57 15.98
CA GLU A 48 14.89 -11.82 14.87
C GLU A 48 13.86 -11.35 13.83
N GLY A 49 12.59 -11.73 14.00
CA GLY A 49 11.50 -11.38 13.12
C GLY A 49 11.13 -9.90 13.16
N VAL A 50 10.27 -9.48 12.23
CA VAL A 50 9.75 -8.10 12.17
C VAL A 50 8.27 -8.06 12.49
N THR A 51 7.86 -7.00 13.18
CA THR A 51 6.45 -6.74 13.49
C THR A 51 5.90 -5.68 12.55
N GLY A 52 4.81 -6.01 11.87
CA GLY A 52 4.05 -5.07 11.06
C GLY A 52 3.36 -4.02 11.93
N LEU A 53 3.22 -2.81 11.39
CA LEU A 53 2.69 -1.65 12.10
C LEU A 53 1.20 -1.77 12.47
N ALA A 54 0.44 -2.59 11.73
CA ALA A 54 -0.96 -2.93 11.97
C ALA A 54 -1.12 -4.45 11.93
N ASN A 55 -0.36 -5.17 12.76
CA ASN A 55 -0.27 -6.62 12.74
C ASN A 55 -1.59 -7.38 12.95
N GLU A 56 -2.62 -6.77 13.53
CA GLU A 56 -3.97 -7.35 13.67
C GLU A 56 -4.91 -7.05 12.48
N ALA A 57 -4.47 -6.30 11.47
CA ALA A 57 -5.28 -6.03 10.29
C ALA A 57 -5.45 -7.28 9.42
N THR A 58 -6.56 -7.33 8.70
CA THR A 58 -6.78 -8.30 7.61
C THR A 58 -6.35 -7.68 6.28
N VAL A 59 -5.59 -8.43 5.47
CA VAL A 59 -5.10 -7.97 4.17
C VAL A 59 -5.73 -8.78 3.05
N HIS A 60 -6.33 -8.07 2.09
CA HIS A 60 -6.68 -8.59 0.78
C HIS A 60 -5.53 -8.29 -0.18
N LEU A 61 -4.70 -9.28 -0.47
CA LEU A 61 -3.59 -9.16 -1.41
C LEU A 61 -4.10 -9.34 -2.84
N LEU A 62 -4.34 -8.21 -3.50
CA LEU A 62 -4.86 -8.16 -4.86
C LEU A 62 -3.71 -7.94 -5.85
N ARG A 63 -3.25 -9.04 -6.47
CA ARG A 63 -2.11 -8.99 -7.39
C ARG A 63 -2.54 -8.44 -8.76
N GLY A 64 -2.46 -7.12 -8.92
CA GLY A 64 -2.65 -6.39 -10.18
C GLY A 64 -1.36 -6.00 -10.93
N CYS A 65 -0.19 -6.26 -10.32
CA CYS A 65 1.14 -6.00 -10.89
C CYS A 65 2.02 -7.25 -10.78
N TRP A 66 3.05 -7.35 -11.61
CA TRP A 66 4.03 -8.43 -11.57
C TRP A 66 5.47 -7.90 -11.61
N GLN A 67 6.40 -8.70 -11.12
CA GLN A 67 7.84 -8.44 -11.18
C GLN A 67 8.37 -8.90 -12.54
N ASN A 68 9.01 -8.00 -13.29
CA ASN A 68 9.65 -8.35 -14.55
C ASN A 68 11.02 -9.03 -14.34
N ALA A 69 11.67 -9.45 -15.42
CA ALA A 69 12.97 -10.13 -15.37
C ALA A 69 14.10 -9.31 -14.70
N LYS A 70 13.94 -7.98 -14.59
CA LYS A 70 14.88 -7.08 -13.92
C LYS A 70 14.54 -6.83 -12.44
N GLY A 71 13.54 -7.52 -11.90
CA GLY A 71 13.09 -7.32 -10.52
C GLY A 71 12.18 -6.10 -10.32
N LYS A 72 11.81 -5.37 -11.37
CA LYS A 72 10.96 -4.19 -11.27
C LYS A 72 9.47 -4.58 -11.32
N GLY A 73 8.67 -3.99 -10.43
CA GLY A 73 7.22 -4.06 -10.50
C GLY A 73 6.68 -3.33 -11.74
N VAL A 74 5.88 -4.02 -12.53
CA VAL A 74 5.18 -3.50 -13.71
C VAL A 74 3.72 -3.93 -13.69
N CYS A 75 2.86 -3.11 -14.25
CA CYS A 75 1.42 -3.33 -14.29
C CYS A 75 0.88 -2.80 -15.62
N ASN A 76 -0.36 -3.14 -15.94
CA ASN A 76 -1.10 -2.45 -17.00
C ASN A 76 -2.51 -2.12 -16.49
N THR A 77 -3.22 -1.28 -17.24
CA THR A 77 -4.59 -0.84 -16.93
C THR A 77 -5.51 -2.01 -16.65
N LEU A 78 -5.51 -3.04 -17.49
CA LEU A 78 -6.44 -4.18 -17.36
C LEU A 78 -6.22 -4.94 -16.04
N THR A 79 -4.97 -5.27 -15.70
CA THR A 79 -4.70 -6.07 -14.50
C THR A 79 -4.91 -5.27 -13.21
N LEU A 80 -4.66 -3.96 -13.24
CA LEU A 80 -4.99 -3.07 -12.13
C LEU A 80 -6.50 -2.85 -12.01
N ALA A 81 -7.21 -2.67 -13.12
CA ALA A 81 -8.66 -2.48 -13.10
C ALA A 81 -9.37 -3.68 -12.48
N LEU A 82 -9.01 -4.91 -12.88
CA LEU A 82 -9.54 -6.13 -12.28
C LEU A 82 -9.23 -6.25 -10.77
N ALA A 83 -8.03 -5.83 -10.36
CA ALA A 83 -7.66 -5.83 -8.95
C ALA A 83 -8.45 -4.80 -8.13
N ILE A 84 -8.66 -3.59 -8.67
CA ILE A 84 -9.45 -2.54 -8.01
C ILE A 84 -10.93 -2.92 -8.00
N ASP A 85 -11.44 -3.54 -9.06
CA ASP A 85 -12.81 -4.08 -9.12
C ASP A 85 -13.07 -5.11 -8.02
N ALA A 86 -12.14 -6.06 -7.85
CA ALA A 86 -12.22 -6.99 -6.71
C ALA A 86 -12.11 -6.29 -5.35
N ALA A 87 -11.39 -5.16 -5.25
CA ALA A 87 -11.38 -4.34 -4.04
C ALA A 87 -12.74 -3.67 -3.79
N ILE A 88 -13.44 -3.24 -4.86
CA ILE A 88 -14.79 -2.67 -4.75
C ILE A 88 -15.77 -3.68 -4.14
N ASP A 89 -15.65 -4.95 -4.53
CA ASP A 89 -16.47 -6.03 -3.96
C ASP A 89 -16.10 -6.33 -2.50
N ALA A 90 -14.81 -6.36 -2.19
CA ALA A 90 -14.30 -6.61 -0.84
C ALA A 90 -14.61 -5.46 0.14
N GLN A 91 -14.81 -4.23 -0.36
CA GLN A 91 -15.11 -3.02 0.43
C GLN A 91 -14.15 -2.81 1.62
N PRO A 92 -12.82 -2.76 1.37
CA PRO A 92 -11.86 -2.59 2.45
C PRO A 92 -11.98 -1.21 3.09
N ASP A 93 -11.57 -1.08 4.35
CA ASP A 93 -11.43 0.22 5.00
C ASP A 93 -10.41 1.11 4.29
N ILE A 94 -9.31 0.52 3.82
CA ILE A 94 -8.20 1.20 3.15
C ILE A 94 -7.72 0.38 1.96
N LEU A 95 -7.54 1.03 0.81
CA LEU A 95 -6.79 0.51 -0.33
C LEU A 95 -5.36 1.09 -0.33
N ASN A 96 -4.36 0.24 -0.10
CA ASN A 96 -2.96 0.61 -0.25
C ASN A 96 -2.48 0.39 -1.69
N LEU A 97 -2.06 1.47 -2.34
CA LEU A 97 -1.42 1.50 -3.64
C LEU A 97 0.04 1.94 -3.48
N SER A 98 0.91 1.00 -3.12
CA SER A 98 2.38 1.17 -3.11
C SER A 98 2.98 1.29 -4.53
N LEU A 99 2.34 2.09 -5.39
CA LEU A 99 2.66 2.31 -6.78
C LEU A 99 2.24 3.73 -7.19
N THR A 100 2.76 4.15 -8.32
CA THR A 100 2.32 5.34 -9.05
C THR A 100 2.46 5.05 -10.55
N GLY A 101 1.72 5.76 -11.38
CA GLY A 101 1.74 5.60 -12.83
C GLY A 101 1.27 6.85 -13.57
N PRO A 102 1.31 6.82 -14.91
CA PRO A 102 0.68 7.86 -15.73
C PRO A 102 -0.82 7.93 -15.47
N ASP A 103 -1.47 9.03 -15.87
CA ASP A 103 -2.93 9.14 -15.79
C ASP A 103 -3.61 7.96 -16.49
N ASP A 104 -4.66 7.46 -15.84
CA ASP A 104 -5.49 6.37 -16.35
C ASP A 104 -6.94 6.59 -15.92
N ARG A 105 -7.75 7.04 -16.88
CA ARG A 105 -9.16 7.35 -16.66
C ARG A 105 -9.94 6.15 -16.13
N VAL A 106 -9.66 4.93 -16.60
CA VAL A 106 -10.41 3.74 -16.16
C VAL A 106 -10.11 3.46 -14.69
N LEU A 107 -8.84 3.51 -14.30
CA LEU A 107 -8.46 3.25 -12.92
C LEU A 107 -8.97 4.36 -11.98
N ASN A 108 -8.93 5.63 -12.41
CA ASN A 108 -9.43 6.74 -11.60
C ASN A 108 -10.95 6.66 -11.35
N GLU A 109 -11.75 6.24 -12.33
CA GLU A 109 -13.19 6.02 -12.15
C GLU A 109 -13.47 4.89 -11.14
N LEU A 110 -12.69 3.82 -11.16
CA LEU A 110 -12.82 2.73 -10.17
C LEU A 110 -12.46 3.21 -8.76
N LEU A 111 -11.44 4.07 -8.62
CA LEU A 111 -11.12 4.69 -7.33
C LEU A 111 -12.26 5.59 -6.84
N ILE A 112 -12.93 6.35 -7.71
CA ILE A 112 -14.10 7.15 -7.34
C ILE A 112 -15.21 6.26 -6.76
N VAL A 113 -15.44 5.08 -7.32
CA VAL A 113 -16.41 4.12 -6.79
C VAL A 113 -16.02 3.64 -5.38
N LEU A 114 -14.74 3.29 -5.15
CA LEU A 114 -14.24 2.93 -3.82
C LEU A 114 -14.39 4.06 -2.79
N LEU A 115 -14.00 5.28 -3.17
CA LEU A 115 -14.09 6.45 -2.30
C LEU A 115 -15.54 6.72 -1.88
N LYS A 116 -16.51 6.56 -2.79
CA LYS A 116 -17.95 6.64 -2.49
C LYS A 116 -18.44 5.53 -1.56
N LYS A 117 -17.75 4.40 -1.51
CA LYS A 117 -17.99 3.29 -0.59
C LYS A 117 -17.23 3.43 0.74
N ASN A 118 -16.73 4.63 1.05
CA ASN A 118 -16.05 4.95 2.31
C ASN A 118 -14.70 4.21 2.48
N THR A 119 -14.08 3.76 1.39
CA THR A 119 -12.71 3.26 1.38
C THR A 119 -11.74 4.43 1.29
N LEU A 120 -10.73 4.48 2.16
CA LEU A 120 -9.62 5.41 2.04
C LEU A 120 -8.59 4.88 1.03
N VAL A 121 -8.03 5.73 0.17
CA VAL A 121 -6.97 5.29 -0.75
C VAL A 121 -5.65 5.90 -0.29
N VAL A 122 -4.63 5.08 -0.07
CA VAL A 122 -3.27 5.53 0.27
C VAL A 122 -2.34 5.13 -0.87
N ALA A 123 -1.73 6.09 -1.55
CA ALA A 123 -0.90 5.85 -2.72
C ALA A 123 0.52 6.40 -2.55
N ALA A 124 1.51 5.73 -3.13
CA ALA A 124 2.87 6.26 -3.16
C ALA A 124 2.93 7.55 -4.00
N TYR A 125 3.68 8.55 -3.53
CA TYR A 125 3.91 9.80 -4.23
C TYR A 125 5.40 9.97 -4.52
N ASP A 126 5.75 9.95 -5.80
CA ASP A 126 7.12 10.12 -6.30
C ASP A 126 7.13 11.34 -7.23
N GLU A 127 7.69 12.45 -6.78
CA GLU A 127 7.71 13.73 -7.52
C GLU A 127 8.33 13.60 -8.91
N SER A 128 9.34 12.73 -9.07
CA SER A 128 9.98 12.49 -10.37
C SER A 128 9.03 11.83 -11.39
N ARG A 129 7.93 11.26 -10.91
CA ARG A 129 6.89 10.58 -11.70
C ARG A 129 5.51 11.23 -11.54
N ALA A 130 5.38 12.25 -10.69
CA ALA A 130 4.13 12.87 -10.35
C ALA A 130 3.85 14.12 -11.20
N SER A 131 3.63 13.94 -12.50
CA SER A 131 2.96 14.97 -13.33
C SER A 131 1.55 15.27 -12.82
N GLN A 132 0.95 16.39 -13.21
CA GLN A 132 -0.48 16.62 -12.92
C GLN A 132 -1.37 15.51 -13.51
N GLU A 133 -0.93 14.92 -14.61
CA GLU A 133 -1.53 13.74 -15.23
C GLU A 133 -0.88 12.47 -14.64
N ARG A 134 -1.46 11.93 -13.56
CA ARG A 134 -0.94 10.74 -12.87
C ARG A 134 -2.06 9.82 -12.39
N PHE A 135 -1.69 8.58 -12.07
CA PHE A 135 -2.51 7.65 -11.32
C PHE A 135 -1.88 7.34 -9.94
N PRO A 136 -2.68 7.37 -8.86
CA PRO A 136 -4.02 7.96 -8.77
C PRO A 136 -4.03 9.48 -8.98
N MET A 137 -5.08 10.02 -9.59
CA MET A 137 -5.27 11.48 -9.70
C MET A 137 -5.63 12.11 -8.34
N GLN A 138 -5.31 13.39 -8.17
CA GLN A 138 -5.57 14.08 -6.90
C GLN A 138 -7.06 14.36 -6.75
N GLN A 139 -7.66 13.79 -5.70
CA GLN A 139 -9.07 13.98 -5.37
C GLN A 139 -9.34 13.70 -3.88
N PRO A 140 -10.46 14.20 -3.31
CA PRO A 140 -10.80 13.95 -1.90
C PRO A 140 -10.81 12.46 -1.54
N GLY A 141 -10.14 12.11 -0.45
CA GLY A 141 -10.03 10.72 0.05
C GLY A 141 -8.88 9.90 -0.55
N VAL A 142 -8.14 10.43 -1.52
CA VAL A 142 -6.82 9.90 -1.91
C VAL A 142 -5.75 10.61 -1.08
N ILE A 143 -5.04 9.82 -0.28
CA ILE A 143 -3.85 10.18 0.48
C ILE A 143 -2.61 9.79 -0.32
N TYR A 144 -1.63 10.69 -0.34
CA TYR A 144 -0.34 10.49 -0.97
C TYR A 144 0.74 10.33 0.09
N ALA A 145 1.46 9.21 0.06
CA ALA A 145 2.57 8.93 0.94
C ALA A 145 3.90 9.26 0.27
N TYR A 146 4.65 10.19 0.85
CA TYR A 146 5.98 10.58 0.40
C TYR A 146 7.03 10.06 1.38
N GLY A 147 8.03 9.35 0.85
CA GLY A 147 9.13 8.81 1.65
C GLY A 147 10.20 9.87 1.91
N LEU A 148 10.50 10.14 3.17
CA LEU A 148 11.57 11.03 3.59
C LEU A 148 12.83 10.26 4.04
N ASP A 149 13.99 10.82 3.70
CA ASP A 149 15.30 10.39 4.20
C ASP A 149 15.65 11.02 5.57
N GLY A 150 14.90 12.03 6.01
CA GLY A 150 15.10 12.79 7.26
C GLY A 150 13.99 13.82 7.47
N GLU A 151 14.25 14.92 8.18
CA GLU A 151 13.30 16.02 8.26
C GLU A 151 13.18 16.76 6.92
N SER A 152 11.99 17.30 6.63
CA SER A 152 11.74 18.05 5.40
C SER A 152 10.89 19.28 5.69
N ASP A 153 11.40 20.44 5.28
CA ASP A 153 10.66 21.71 5.27
C ASP A 153 9.83 21.89 3.99
N HIS A 154 9.68 20.84 3.17
CA HIS A 154 8.92 20.95 1.93
C HIS A 154 7.43 21.16 2.24
N PRO A 155 6.83 22.27 1.78
CA PRO A 155 5.41 22.49 1.94
C PRO A 155 4.65 21.47 1.10
N ILE A 156 3.78 20.72 1.76
CA ILE A 156 2.98 19.66 1.14
C ILE A 156 1.60 20.20 0.77
N GLY A 157 1.10 19.77 -0.39
CA GLY A 157 -0.31 19.91 -0.71
C GLY A 157 -1.17 19.16 0.31
N ASP A 158 -2.43 19.56 0.47
CA ASP A 158 -3.29 19.13 1.58
C ASP A 158 -3.46 17.61 1.77
N ASN A 159 -3.13 16.77 0.79
CA ASN A 159 -3.32 15.32 0.87
C ASN A 159 -2.00 14.52 0.82
N ILE A 160 -0.84 15.17 0.96
CA ILE A 160 0.45 14.48 0.99
C ILE A 160 0.91 14.34 2.43
N PHE A 161 1.38 13.16 2.80
CA PHE A 161 1.80 12.76 4.13
C PHE A 161 3.19 12.17 4.07
N TYR A 162 3.99 12.51 5.06
CA TYR A 162 5.35 12.02 5.17
C TYR A 162 5.44 10.75 6.00
N ALA A 163 6.27 9.83 5.54
CA ALA A 163 6.66 8.64 6.29
C ALA A 163 8.13 8.29 5.97
N PRO A 164 8.77 7.45 6.81
CA PRO A 164 10.12 6.99 6.53
C PRO A 164 10.22 6.36 5.13
N LYS A 165 11.22 6.78 4.35
CA LYS A 165 11.52 6.20 3.04
C LYS A 165 12.11 4.80 3.14
N HIS A 166 12.76 4.49 4.26
CA HIS A 166 13.44 3.24 4.53
C HIS A 166 12.75 2.47 5.64
N ALA A 167 12.68 1.16 5.50
CA ALA A 167 12.23 0.28 6.57
C ALA A 167 12.85 -1.12 6.39
N VAL A 168 13.10 -1.81 7.51
CA VAL A 168 13.39 -3.24 7.46
C VAL A 168 12.07 -3.97 7.30
N SER A 169 11.98 -4.86 6.31
CA SER A 169 10.78 -5.66 6.06
C SER A 169 11.13 -7.08 5.61
N LEU A 170 10.09 -7.86 5.37
CA LEU A 170 10.16 -9.22 4.86
C LEU A 170 10.65 -9.22 3.41
N ALA A 171 11.54 -10.16 3.11
CA ALA A 171 11.97 -10.53 1.78
C ALA A 171 11.55 -11.99 1.50
N PRO A 172 11.38 -12.38 0.22
CA PRO A 172 11.02 -13.75 -0.12
C PRO A 172 11.99 -14.78 0.46
N LYS A 173 11.51 -16.02 0.64
CA LYS A 173 12.27 -17.17 1.16
C LYS A 173 12.75 -16.98 2.61
N ALA A 174 11.85 -16.52 3.48
CA ALA A 174 12.13 -16.30 4.90
C ALA A 174 13.25 -15.27 5.16
N GLY A 175 13.40 -14.30 4.25
CA GLY A 175 14.45 -13.29 4.32
C GLY A 175 13.96 -11.99 4.95
N TYR A 176 14.91 -11.13 5.30
CA TYR A 176 14.67 -9.76 5.75
C TYR A 176 15.58 -8.82 4.97
N GLU A 177 15.09 -7.65 4.59
CA GLU A 177 15.84 -6.68 3.80
C GLU A 177 15.50 -5.25 4.19
N LEU A 178 16.50 -4.36 4.13
CA LEU A 178 16.26 -2.92 4.17
C LEU A 178 15.72 -2.48 2.81
N VAL A 179 14.44 -2.10 2.77
CA VAL A 179 13.76 -1.63 1.57
C VAL A 179 13.62 -0.11 1.59
N SER A 180 13.63 0.50 0.41
CA SER A 180 13.56 1.95 0.27
C SER A 180 12.64 2.43 -0.85
N GLY A 181 11.96 3.54 -0.63
CA GLY A 181 11.26 4.33 -1.65
C GLY A 181 9.90 4.86 -1.20
N HIS A 182 9.27 5.69 -2.03
CA HIS A 182 7.91 6.21 -1.77
C HIS A 182 6.87 5.09 -1.65
N SER A 183 7.09 3.96 -2.33
CA SER A 183 6.24 2.77 -2.18
C SER A 183 6.33 2.10 -0.81
N ILE A 184 7.39 2.38 -0.04
CA ILE A 184 7.61 1.91 1.34
C ILE A 184 6.98 2.87 2.35
N ALA A 185 6.85 4.15 2.03
CA ALA A 185 6.10 5.11 2.84
C ALA A 185 4.59 4.79 2.88
N ALA A 186 4.00 4.40 1.73
CA ALA A 186 2.58 4.06 1.61
C ALA A 186 2.05 3.02 2.62
N PRO A 187 2.69 1.85 2.83
CA PRO A 187 2.23 0.88 3.83
C PRO A 187 2.32 1.41 5.25
N SER A 188 3.28 2.28 5.57
CA SER A 188 3.37 2.91 6.90
C SER A 188 2.17 3.81 7.17
N ILE A 189 1.83 4.69 6.22
CA ILE A 189 0.63 5.55 6.32
C ILE A 189 -0.65 4.71 6.38
N THR A 190 -0.73 3.66 5.57
CA THR A 190 -1.85 2.70 5.58
C THR A 190 -2.03 2.07 6.96
N ALA A 191 -0.94 1.60 7.58
CA ALA A 191 -1.01 0.94 8.87
C ALA A 191 -1.43 1.89 9.99
N VAL A 192 -0.90 3.13 10.00
CA VAL A 192 -1.33 4.16 10.97
C VAL A 192 -2.82 4.47 10.79
N ALA A 193 -3.29 4.65 9.56
CA ALA A 193 -4.70 4.87 9.28
C ALA A 193 -5.56 3.67 9.72
N ALA A 194 -5.09 2.43 9.53
CA ALA A 194 -5.79 1.23 9.99
C ALA A 194 -5.93 1.21 11.52
N CYS A 195 -4.87 1.58 12.24
CA CYS A 195 -4.88 1.70 13.70
C CYS A 195 -5.83 2.80 14.18
N LEU A 196 -5.90 3.95 13.48
CA LEU A 196 -6.86 5.02 13.79
C LEU A 196 -8.30 4.57 13.56
N ILE A 197 -8.59 3.91 12.44
CA ILE A 197 -9.93 3.35 12.13
C ILE A 197 -10.33 2.33 13.20
N HIS A 198 -9.42 1.44 13.60
CA HIS A 198 -9.68 0.46 14.65
C HIS A 198 -10.00 1.12 16.00
N ARG A 199 -9.29 2.19 16.37
CA ARG A 199 -9.53 2.95 17.61
C ARG A 199 -10.79 3.80 17.56
N GLN A 200 -11.20 4.24 16.37
CA GLN A 200 -12.31 5.16 16.16
C GLN A 200 -13.28 4.61 15.09
N PRO A 201 -14.00 3.52 15.36
CA PRO A 201 -14.81 2.83 14.34
C PRO A 201 -15.96 3.69 13.78
N ASN A 202 -16.41 4.70 14.52
CA ASN A 202 -17.47 5.62 14.11
C ASN A 202 -16.96 6.91 13.43
N ALA A 203 -15.64 7.09 13.33
CA ALA A 203 -15.07 8.27 12.69
C ALA A 203 -15.29 8.23 11.18
N THR A 204 -15.61 9.38 10.60
CA THR A 204 -15.65 9.54 9.15
C THR A 204 -14.24 9.43 8.58
N ARG A 205 -14.10 9.07 7.29
CA ARG A 205 -12.77 9.04 6.67
C ARG A 205 -12.12 10.41 6.63
N GLN A 206 -12.90 11.49 6.57
CA GLN A 206 -12.38 12.85 6.71
C GLN A 206 -11.79 13.10 8.10
N GLN A 207 -12.42 12.61 9.17
CA GLN A 207 -11.86 12.68 10.52
C GLN A 207 -10.57 11.87 10.63
N ILE A 208 -10.54 10.64 10.11
CA ILE A 208 -9.32 9.81 10.08
C ILE A 208 -8.19 10.52 9.35
N VAL A 209 -8.46 11.16 8.20
CA VAL A 209 -7.45 11.94 7.45
C VAL A 209 -6.95 13.14 8.28
N ALA A 210 -7.83 13.82 9.00
CA ALA A 210 -7.45 14.95 9.85
C ALA A 210 -6.57 14.50 11.03
N ASP A 211 -6.94 13.41 11.71
CA ASP A 211 -6.18 12.84 12.82
C ASP A 211 -4.82 12.32 12.36
N LEU A 212 -4.77 11.72 11.17
CA LEU A 212 -3.53 11.28 10.55
C LEU A 212 -2.57 12.46 10.33
N LYS A 213 -3.07 13.65 9.96
CA LYS A 213 -2.23 14.84 9.80
C LYS A 213 -1.62 15.28 11.12
N GLN A 214 -2.42 15.27 12.20
CA GLN A 214 -1.95 15.64 13.54
C GLN A 214 -0.93 14.63 14.09
N TRP A 215 -1.08 13.35 13.75
CA TRP A 215 -0.20 12.30 14.24
C TRP A 215 1.16 12.27 13.52
N LEU A 216 1.24 12.77 12.29
CA LEU A 216 2.43 12.76 11.44
C LEU A 216 3.09 14.13 11.27
N SER A 217 2.50 15.19 11.82
CA SER A 217 3.12 16.52 11.99
C SER A 217 3.99 16.57 13.24
#